data_AF-A0A931Y7I1-F1
#
_entry.id   AF-A0A931Y7I1-F1
#
_cell.length_a   1.000
_cell.length_b   1.000
_cell.length_c   1.000
_cell.angle_alpha   90.00
_cell.angle_beta   90.00
_cell.angle_gamma   90.00
#
_symmetry.space_group_name_H-M   'P 1'
#
loop_
_entity.id
_entity.type
_entity.pdbx_description
1 polymer ?
#
loop_
_entity_poly.entity_id
_entity_poly.type
_entity_poly.pdbx_seq_one_letter_code
_entity_poly.pdbx_strand_id
1 'polypeptide(L)'
;MNFVTTNIRLPEDTYLELKAEAAKKRKTLSAIIREKLHVGKPKEKSPEEILQQIRKHAAENTKYLKGFDSLKALREIRDEPAW
;
A
#
# COMPACT_ATOMS: atom_id res chain seq x y z
N MET A 1 6.41 -13.23 0.75
CA MET A 1 4.98 -13.07 1.04
C MET A 1 4.24 -13.54 -0.21
N ASN A 2 3.55 -14.68 -0.16
CA ASN A 2 2.91 -15.25 -1.34
C ASN A 2 1.56 -14.56 -1.55
N PHE A 3 1.47 -13.71 -2.57
CA PHE A 3 0.22 -13.04 -2.93
C PHE A 3 -0.61 -13.97 -3.82
N VAL A 4 -1.79 -14.37 -3.34
CA VAL A 4 -2.72 -15.20 -4.12
C VAL A 4 -3.79 -14.28 -4.71
N THR A 5 -3.82 -14.17 -6.04
CA THR A 5 -4.87 -13.47 -6.76
C THR A 5 -6.03 -14.41 -7.03
N THR A 6 -7.22 -14.09 -6.52
CA THR A 6 -8.43 -14.86 -6.79
C THR A 6 -9.40 -14.01 -7.61
N ASN A 7 -9.84 -14.52 -8.75
CA ASN A 7 -10.91 -13.91 -9.54
C ASN A 7 -12.26 -14.28 -8.91
N ILE A 8 -12.96 -13.30 -8.35
CA ILE A 8 -14.27 -13.46 -7.73
C ILE A 8 -15.31 -12.83 -8.65
N ARG A 9 -16.33 -13.59 -9.05
CA ARG A 9 -17.49 -13.08 -9.80
C ARG A 9 -18.60 -12.74 -8.81
N LEU A 10 -19.07 -11.49 -8.84
CA LEU A 10 -20.14 -10.99 -8.00
C LEU A 10 -21.36 -10.67 -8.86
N PRO A 11 -22.59 -10.81 -8.32
CA PRO A 11 -23.78 -10.23 -8.92
C PRO A 11 -23.61 -8.73 -9.12
N GLU A 12 -24.23 -8.18 -10.17
CA GLU A 12 -24.06 -6.79 -10.58
C GLU A 12 -24.47 -5.79 -9.48
N ASP A 13 -25.63 -6.01 -8.86
CA ASP A 13 -26.14 -5.16 -7.78
C ASP A 13 -25.15 -5.07 -6.62
N THR A 14 -24.66 -6.24 -6.15
CA THR A 14 -23.68 -6.32 -5.07
C THR A 14 -22.37 -5.63 -5.43
N TYR A 15 -21.93 -5.73 -6.68
CA TYR A 15 -20.73 -5.06 -7.15
C TYR A 15 -20.87 -3.53 -7.14
N LEU A 16 -22.04 -3.01 -7.55
CA LEU A 16 -22.34 -1.58 -7.52
C LEU A 16 -22.40 -1.03 -6.09
N GLU A 17 -23.03 -1.77 -5.17
CA GLU A 17 -23.07 -1.41 -3.75
C GLU A 17 -21.67 -1.33 -3.14
N LEU A 18 -20.83 -2.34 -3.40
CA LEU A 18 -19.45 -2.36 -2.90
C LEU A 18 -18.60 -1.22 -3.50
N LYS A 19 -18.85 -0.83 -4.75
CA LYS A 19 -18.22 0.35 -5.36
C LYS A 19 -18.64 1.64 -4.67
N ALA A 20 -19.93 1.82 -4.40
CA ALA A 20 -20.43 2.98 -3.67
C ALA A 20 -19.84 3.05 -2.26
N GLU A 21 -19.76 1.91 -1.57
CA GLU A 21 -19.14 1.81 -0.24
C GLU A 21 -17.65 2.15 -0.27
N ALA A 22 -16.92 1.65 -1.27
CA ALA A 22 -15.50 1.93 -1.47
C ALA A 22 -15.24 3.43 -1.70
N ALA A 23 -16.07 4.08 -2.53
CA ALA A 23 -16.01 5.51 -2.78
C ALA A 23 -16.26 6.33 -1.52
N LYS A 24 -17.30 5.98 -0.74
CA LYS A 24 -17.62 6.65 0.53
C LYS A 24 -16.49 6.55 1.55
N LYS A 25 -15.84 5.39 1.64
CA LYS A 25 -14.71 5.14 2.56
C LYS A 25 -13.36 5.59 2.02
N ARG A 26 -13.28 6.12 0.79
CA ARG A 26 -12.03 6.45 0.08
C ARG A 26 -11.03 5.29 0.05
N LYS A 27 -11.53 4.06 -0.09
CA LYS A 27 -10.73 2.83 -0.17
C LYS A 27 -10.93 2.18 -1.54
N THR A 28 -10.03 1.27 -1.90
CA THR A 28 -10.21 0.45 -3.12
C THR A 28 -11.24 -0.65 -2.90
N LEU A 29 -11.89 -1.08 -3.97
CA LEU A 29 -12.86 -2.18 -3.93
C LEU A 29 -12.25 -3.45 -3.30
N SER A 30 -11.01 -3.80 -3.68
CA SER A 30 -10.30 -4.94 -3.13
C SER A 30 -10.01 -4.79 -1.63
N ALA A 31 -9.79 -3.58 -1.13
CA ALA A 31 -9.60 -3.34 0.30
C ALA A 31 -10.90 -3.59 1.08
N ILE A 32 -12.04 -3.12 0.56
CA ILE A 32 -13.35 -3.38 1.16
C ILE A 32 -13.67 -4.88 1.16
N ILE A 33 -13.43 -5.58 0.05
CA ILE A 33 -13.65 -7.03 -0.04
C ILE A 33 -12.78 -7.76 0.99
N ARG A 34 -11.50 -7.40 1.12
CA ARG A 34 -10.61 -7.99 2.12
C ARG A 34 -11.07 -7.69 3.54
N GLU A 35 -11.51 -6.46 3.84
CA GLU A 35 -12.04 -6.08 5.14
C GLU A 35 -13.27 -6.92 5.53
N LYS A 36 -14.16 -7.21 4.57
CA LYS A 36 -15.34 -8.05 4.80
C LYS A 36 -15.01 -9.53 4.96
N LEU A 37 -13.97 -10.02 4.27
CA LEU A 37 -13.53 -11.41 4.37
C LEU A 37 -12.66 -11.69 5.60
N HIS A 38 -12.05 -10.66 6.20
CA HIS A 38 -11.17 -10.84 7.34
C HIS A 38 -11.98 -10.99 8.63
N VAL A 39 -11.77 -12.11 9.35
CA VAL A 39 -12.48 -12.41 10.62
C VAL A 39 -11.78 -11.76 11.82
N GLY A 40 -11.15 -10.59 11.64
CA GLY A 40 -10.41 -9.93 12.71
C GLY A 40 -10.02 -8.50 12.38
N LYS A 41 -9.86 -7.67 13.41
CA LYS A 41 -9.28 -6.34 13.25
C LYS A 41 -7.77 -6.49 13.00
N PRO A 42 -7.20 -5.83 11.98
CA PRO A 42 -5.75 -5.78 11.86
C PRO A 42 -5.17 -5.19 13.16
N LYS A 43 -4.06 -5.75 13.66
CA LYS A 43 -3.35 -5.14 14.79
C LYS A 43 -2.92 -3.73 14.40
N GLU A 44 -3.50 -2.74 15.06
CA GLU A 44 -3.03 -1.37 14.99
C GLU A 44 -1.66 -1.33 15.66
N LYS A 45 -0.63 -0.93 14.90
CA LYS A 45 0.71 -0.73 15.44
C LYS A 45 0.74 0.59 16.19
N SER A 46 1.45 0.64 17.30
CA SER A 46 1.68 1.91 17.99
C SER A 46 2.57 2.83 17.12
N PRO A 47 2.48 4.16 17.28
CA PRO A 47 3.37 5.09 16.59
C PRO A 47 4.86 4.78 16.82
N GLU A 48 5.21 4.31 18.02
CA GLU A 48 6.56 3.93 18.39
C GLU A 48 7.06 2.70 17.62
N GLU A 49 6.21 1.68 17.46
CA GLU A 49 6.51 0.50 16.67
C GLU A 49 6.73 0.84 15.19
N ILE A 50 5.95 1.78 14.65
CA ILE A 50 6.10 2.26 13.27
C ILE A 50 7.45 2.98 13.12
N LEU A 51 7.78 3.89 14.03
CA LEU A 51 9.05 4.61 14.02
C LEU A 51 10.25 3.66 14.13
N GLN A 52 10.14 2.63 14.97
CA GLN A 52 11.18 1.62 15.12
C GLN A 52 11.39 0.82 13.82
N GLN A 53 10.30 0.44 13.13
CA GLN A 53 10.38 -0.23 11.84
C GLN A 53 11.00 0.66 10.76
N ILE A 54 10.62 1.94 10.71
CA ILE A 54 11.21 2.91 9.78
C ILE A 54 12.73 3.00 10.01
N ARG A 55 13.17 3.14 11.27
CA ARG A 55 14.60 3.19 11.61
C ARG A 55 15.33 1.91 11.21
N LYS A 56 14.72 0.75 11.43
CA LYS A 56 15.29 -0.54 11.03
C LYS A 56 15.49 -0.62 9.52
N HIS A 57 14.46 -0.29 8.74
CA HIS A 57 14.56 -0.29 7.28
C HIS A 57 15.55 0.76 6.76
N ALA A 58 15.63 1.93 7.39
CA ALA A 58 16.64 2.93 7.04
C ALA A 58 18.07 2.40 7.26
N ALA A 59 18.33 1.71 8.38
CA ALA A 59 19.62 1.10 8.67
C ALA A 59 19.98 -0.03 7.67
N GLU A 60 19.00 -0.85 7.29
CA GLU A 60 19.17 -1.88 6.26
C GLU A 60 19.49 -1.24 4.89
N ASN A 61 18.72 -0.22 4.50
CA ASN A 61 18.88 0.49 3.23
C ASN A 61 20.17 1.29 3.14
N THR A 62 20.73 1.74 4.26
CA THR A 62 22.01 2.46 4.31
C THR A 62 23.14 1.66 3.65
N LYS A 63 23.08 0.32 3.69
CA LYS A 63 24.06 -0.53 3.00
C LYS A 63 24.03 -0.37 1.48
N TYR A 64 22.85 -0.16 0.91
CA TYR A 64 22.62 -0.10 -0.53
C TYR A 64 22.64 1.33 -1.08
N LEU A 65 22.46 2.33 -0.23
CA LEU A 65 22.32 3.74 -0.62
C LEU A 65 23.57 4.59 -0.31
N LYS A 66 24.72 3.97 -0.02
CA LYS A 66 25.97 4.73 0.17
C LYS A 66 26.33 5.48 -1.11
N GLY A 67 26.28 6.81 -1.05
CA GLY A 67 26.55 7.70 -2.19
C GLY A 67 25.34 7.97 -3.09
N PHE A 68 24.15 7.48 -2.74
CA PHE A 68 22.92 7.75 -3.49
C PHE A 68 22.35 9.12 -3.09
N ASP A 69 22.38 10.07 -4.02
CA ASP A 69 21.69 11.35 -3.87
C ASP A 69 20.23 11.21 -4.32
N SER A 70 19.34 10.98 -3.36
CA SER A 70 17.91 10.87 -3.59
C SER A 70 17.29 12.14 -4.18
N LEU A 71 17.85 13.31 -3.88
CA LEU A 71 17.38 14.59 -4.43
C LEU A 71 17.73 14.71 -5.91
N LYS A 72 18.94 14.29 -6.31
CA LYS A 72 19.34 14.24 -7.72
C LYS A 72 18.44 13.29 -8.52
N ALA A 73 18.20 12.08 -8.01
CA ALA A 73 17.33 11.10 -8.67
C ALA A 73 15.88 11.61 -8.83
N LEU A 74 15.34 12.31 -7.82
CA LEU A 74 14.00 12.90 -7.92
C LEU A 74 13.95 14.06 -8.92
N ARG A 75 15.01 14.86 -9.04
CA ARG A 75 15.12 15.93 -10.04
C ARG A 75 15.19 15.36 -11.44
N GLU A 76 15.99 14.31 -11.67
CA GLU A 76 16.07 13.63 -12.97
C GLU A 76 14.70 13.09 -13.40
N ILE A 77 13.93 12.44 -12.51
CA ILE A 77 12.57 11.96 -12.81
C ILE A 77 11.60 13.11 -13.16
N ARG A 78 11.75 14.27 -12.53
CA ARG A 78 10.86 15.42 -12.73
C ARG A 78 11.20 16.20 -14.00
N ASP A 79 12.49 16.46 -14.22
CA ASP A 79 13.00 17.43 -15.20
C ASP A 79 13.41 16.74 -16.52
N GLU A 80 13.83 15.47 -16.47
CA GLU A 80 14.15 14.64 -17.65
C GLU A 80 13.39 13.31 -17.59
N PRO A 81 12.06 13.34 -17.68
CA PRO A 81 11.30 12.11 -17.75
C PRO A 81 11.66 11.42 -19.07
N ALA A 82 12.41 10.32 -18.99
CA ALA A 82 12.80 9.51 -20.13
C ALA A 82 11.55 8.83 -20.72
N TRP A 83 10.83 9.55 -21.58
CA TRP A 83 9.81 9.04 -22.49
C TRP A 83 10.07 9.60 -23.89
#